data_AF-A0A820Q521-F1
#
_entry.id   AF-A0A820Q521-F1
#
_cell.length_a   1.000
_cell.length_b   1.000
_cell.length_c   1.000
_cell.angle_alpha   90.00
_cell.angle_beta   90.00
_cell.angle_gamma   90.00
#
_symmetry.space_group_name_H-M   'P 1'
#
loop_
_entity.id
_entity.type
_entity.pdbx_description
1 polymer ?
#
loop_
_entity_poly.entity_id
_entity_poly.type
_entity_poly.pdbx_seq_one_letter_code
_entity_poly.pdbx_strand_id
1 'polypeptide(L)'
;SECLCTHLTTFGSDFYVPPNTIDFKTVFKKFKTLHENAAVFCTVIAIFGIYIIAAIWARRKDRRDLIKWTAAPLVDNLPIDHYHYLITVHTGVGAQSGTTSNINLIISGESADSGVRKLTDGKIQ
;
A
#
# COMPACT_ATOMS: atom_id res chain seq x y z
N SER A 1 20.69 -47.99 2.19
CA SER A 1 19.23 -48.18 2.12
C SER A 1 18.61 -46.81 2.01
N GLU A 2 18.34 -46.38 0.79
CA GLU A 2 17.76 -45.06 0.52
C GLU A 2 16.24 -45.12 0.66
N CYS A 3 15.68 -44.13 1.36
CA CYS A 3 14.24 -43.98 1.51
C CYS A 3 13.69 -43.21 0.29
N LEU A 4 13.11 -43.93 -0.66
CA LEU A 4 12.45 -43.40 -1.87
C LEU A 4 10.98 -43.01 -1.59
N CYS A 5 10.76 -42.19 -0.56
CA CYS A 5 9.42 -41.70 -0.22
C CYS A 5 9.40 -40.17 -0.14
N THR A 6 9.19 -39.48 -1.26
CA THR A 6 8.56 -38.15 -1.24
C THR A 6 7.05 -38.33 -1.29
N HIS A 7 6.52 -38.83 -0.18
CA HIS A 7 5.10 -38.97 0.11
C HIS A 7 4.48 -37.58 0.22
N LEU A 8 4.18 -36.98 -0.93
CA LEU A 8 3.30 -35.83 -1.05
C LEU A 8 1.87 -36.35 -1.24
N THR A 9 1.32 -37.03 -0.24
CA THR A 9 -0.14 -37.21 -0.18
C THR A 9 -0.75 -35.87 0.14
N THR A 10 -1.10 -35.13 -0.92
CA THR A 10 -2.02 -34.01 -0.85
C THR A 10 -3.38 -34.55 -0.40
N PHE A 11 -3.60 -34.62 0.92
CA PHE A 11 -4.94 -34.73 1.52
C PHE A 11 -5.63 -33.36 1.51
N GLY A 12 -5.57 -32.67 0.38
CA GLY A 12 -6.19 -31.37 0.13
C GLY A 12 -7.29 -31.54 -0.89
N SER A 13 -8.46 -31.96 -0.43
CA SER A 13 -9.79 -31.70 -1.01
C SER A 13 -9.83 -31.23 -2.47
N ASP A 14 -9.88 -32.15 -3.43
CA ASP A 14 -10.51 -31.85 -4.71
C ASP A 14 -12.04 -31.95 -4.54
N PHE A 15 -12.60 -31.00 -3.79
CA PHE A 15 -14.03 -30.69 -3.86
C PHE A 15 -14.20 -29.52 -4.81
N TYR A 16 -13.79 -29.69 -6.07
CA TYR A 16 -14.22 -28.81 -7.14
C TYR A 16 -15.70 -29.06 -7.42
N VAL A 17 -16.57 -28.54 -6.54
CA VAL A 17 -17.96 -28.31 -6.87
C VAL A 17 -17.97 -27.10 -7.79
N PRO A 18 -18.26 -27.25 -9.09
CA PRO A 18 -18.36 -26.09 -9.96
C PRO A 18 -19.40 -25.15 -9.34
N PRO A 19 -19.02 -23.90 -9.03
CA PRO A 19 -19.96 -22.96 -8.45
C PRO A 19 -21.16 -22.87 -9.39
N ASN A 20 -22.36 -23.07 -8.84
CA ASN A 20 -23.59 -23.00 -9.63
C ASN A 20 -23.56 -21.70 -10.46
N THR A 21 -23.76 -21.81 -11.77
CA THR A 21 -23.66 -20.67 -12.68
C THR A 21 -24.68 -19.64 -12.23
N ILE A 22 -24.20 -18.48 -11.79
CA ILE A 22 -25.07 -17.37 -11.40
C ILE A 22 -25.77 -16.90 -12.67
N ASP A 23 -26.99 -17.37 -12.89
CA ASP A 23 -27.79 -16.92 -14.02
C ASP A 23 -28.34 -15.52 -13.69
N PHE A 24 -27.57 -14.52 -14.12
CA PHE A 24 -27.89 -13.12 -13.91
C PHE A 24 -29.27 -12.76 -14.48
N LYS A 25 -29.82 -13.50 -15.48
CA LYS A 25 -31.19 -13.27 -15.97
C LYS A 25 -32.25 -13.55 -14.91
N THR A 26 -32.05 -14.59 -14.11
CA THR A 26 -32.99 -14.97 -13.02
C THR A 26 -32.87 -14.00 -11.86
N VAL A 27 -31.65 -13.54 -11.57
CA VAL A 27 -31.37 -12.47 -10.59
C VAL A 27 -32.07 -11.17 -11.00
N PHE A 28 -31.93 -10.72 -12.26
CA PHE A 28 -32.60 -9.51 -12.76
C PHE A 28 -34.13 -9.65 -12.85
N LYS A 29 -34.67 -10.86 -13.10
CA LYS A 29 -36.12 -11.11 -13.02
C LYS A 29 -36.65 -10.96 -11.58
N LYS A 30 -35.93 -11.49 -10.59
CA LYS A 30 -36.26 -11.30 -9.16
C LYS A 30 -36.11 -9.85 -8.70
N PHE A 31 -35.21 -9.09 -9.33
CA PHE A 31 -35.10 -7.65 -9.15
C PHE A 31 -36.21 -6.85 -9.85
N LYS A 32 -37.04 -7.43 -10.73
CA LYS A 32 -38.24 -6.73 -11.26
C LYS A 32 -39.42 -6.78 -10.28
N THR A 33 -39.50 -7.82 -9.45
CA THR A 33 -40.45 -7.93 -8.33
C THR A 33 -39.92 -7.15 -7.11
N LEU A 34 -39.70 -5.84 -7.28
CA LEU A 34 -39.08 -4.95 -6.28
C LEU A 34 -39.84 -4.88 -4.95
N HIS A 35 -41.17 -5.06 -4.99
CA HIS A 35 -42.00 -4.93 -3.80
C HIS A 35 -41.90 -6.12 -2.84
N GLU A 36 -41.70 -7.34 -3.36
CA GLU A 36 -41.65 -8.56 -2.54
C GLU A 36 -40.29 -8.77 -1.86
N ASN A 37 -39.22 -8.15 -2.39
CA ASN A 37 -37.84 -8.38 -1.93
C ASN A 37 -37.12 -7.07 -1.59
N ALA A 38 -37.84 -6.10 -1.03
CA ALA A 38 -37.30 -4.80 -0.63
C ALA A 38 -36.08 -4.93 0.31
N ALA A 39 -36.08 -5.93 1.21
CA ALA A 39 -34.96 -6.19 2.11
C ALA A 39 -33.65 -6.51 1.38
N VAL A 40 -33.70 -7.33 0.32
CA VAL A 40 -32.50 -7.69 -0.48
C VAL A 40 -31.98 -6.47 -1.23
N PHE A 41 -32.88 -5.63 -1.72
CA PHE A 41 -32.48 -4.41 -2.43
C PHE A 41 -31.80 -3.41 -1.49
N CYS A 42 -32.35 -3.20 -0.30
CA CYS A 42 -31.76 -2.35 0.73
C CYS A 42 -30.37 -2.85 1.16
N THR A 43 -30.17 -4.16 1.33
CA THR A 43 -28.86 -4.70 1.71
C THR A 43 -27.83 -4.53 0.60
N VAL A 44 -28.22 -4.77 -0.66
CA VAL A 44 -27.32 -4.55 -1.81
C VAL A 44 -26.92 -3.08 -1.92
N ILE A 45 -27.87 -2.15 -1.82
CA ILE A 45 -27.56 -0.71 -1.82
C ILE A 45 -26.64 -0.34 -0.65
N ALA A 46 -26.91 -0.84 0.55
CA ALA A 46 -26.08 -0.56 1.71
C ALA A 46 -24.63 -1.05 1.52
N ILE A 47 -24.45 -2.26 0.98
CA ILE A 47 -23.13 -2.82 0.66
C ILE A 47 -22.41 -1.94 -0.36
N PHE A 48 -23.08 -1.56 -1.45
CA PHE A 48 -22.51 -0.65 -2.45
C PHE A 48 -22.16 0.72 -1.86
N GLY A 49 -23.01 1.28 -1.00
CA GLY A 49 -22.76 2.54 -0.30
C GLY A 49 -21.52 2.48 0.59
N ILE A 50 -21.42 1.44 1.44
CA ILE A 50 -20.25 1.21 2.29
C ILE A 50 -19.00 1.02 1.44
N TYR A 51 -19.09 0.25 0.35
CA TYR A 51 -17.97 0.05 -0.58
C TYR A 51 -17.49 1.36 -1.19
N ILE A 52 -18.40 2.22 -1.66
CA ILE A 52 -18.05 3.53 -2.23
C ILE A 52 -17.39 4.42 -1.17
N ILE A 53 -17.92 4.48 0.05
CA ILE A 53 -17.35 5.26 1.15
C ILE A 53 -15.93 4.77 1.47
N ALA A 54 -15.75 3.45 1.61
CA ALA A 54 -14.45 2.84 1.87
C ALA A 54 -13.47 3.10 0.73
N ALA A 55 -13.91 3.00 -0.53
CA ALA A 55 -13.08 3.28 -1.71
C ALA A 55 -12.65 4.76 -1.78
N ILE A 56 -13.54 5.70 -1.43
CA ILE A 56 -13.19 7.13 -1.35
C ILE A 56 -12.17 7.38 -0.24
N TRP A 57 -12.37 6.77 0.93
CA TRP A 57 -11.44 6.88 2.05
C TRP A 57 -10.06 6.30 1.72
N ALA A 58 -10.03 5.10 1.14
CA ALA A 58 -8.81 4.44 0.68
C ALA A 58 -8.07 5.31 -0.34
N ARG A 59 -8.76 5.82 -1.38
CA ARG A 59 -8.14 6.73 -2.36
C ARG A 59 -7.61 8.01 -1.74
N ARG A 60 -8.28 8.57 -0.73
CA ARG A 60 -7.79 9.75 0.02
C ARG A 60 -6.52 9.42 0.82
N LYS A 61 -6.45 8.22 1.41
CA LYS A 61 -5.28 7.72 2.12
C LYS A 61 -4.12 7.46 1.16
N ASP A 62 -4.34 6.75 0.06
CA ASP A 62 -3.32 6.47 -0.95
C ASP A 62 -2.69 7.76 -1.49
N ARG A 63 -3.52 8.78 -1.82
CA ARG A 63 -3.01 10.09 -2.26
C ARG A 63 -2.13 10.79 -1.23
N ARG A 64 -2.43 10.62 0.06
CA ARG A 64 -1.62 11.19 1.16
C ARG A 64 -0.32 10.42 1.37
N ASP A 65 -0.33 9.12 1.17
CA ASP A 65 0.86 8.29 1.33
C ASP A 65 1.83 8.44 0.15
N LEU A 66 1.33 8.69 -1.07
CA LEU A 66 2.17 9.05 -2.22
C LEU A 66 3.03 10.32 -1.97
N ILE A 67 2.50 11.29 -1.23
CA ILE A 67 3.26 12.50 -0.86
C ILE A 67 4.41 12.15 0.10
N LYS A 68 4.23 11.15 0.97
CA LYS A 68 5.26 10.74 1.95
C LYS A 68 6.38 9.89 1.35
N TRP A 69 6.10 9.19 0.25
CA TRP A 69 7.05 8.28 -0.39
C TRP A 69 7.92 8.94 -1.47
N THR A 70 7.69 10.22 -1.78
CA THR A 70 8.50 10.93 -2.76
C THR A 70 9.84 11.28 -2.14
N ALA A 71 10.92 10.66 -2.61
CA ALA A 71 12.28 11.06 -2.25
C ALA A 71 12.56 12.44 -2.83
N ALA A 72 12.77 13.43 -1.96
CA ALA A 72 13.17 14.77 -2.37
C ALA A 72 14.70 14.84 -2.46
N PRO A 73 15.27 15.46 -3.52
CA PRO A 73 16.70 15.74 -3.54
C PRO A 73 17.03 16.73 -2.42
N LEU A 74 18.22 16.60 -1.84
CA LEU A 74 18.73 17.59 -0.91
C LEU A 74 18.91 18.93 -1.62
N VAL A 75 18.82 20.02 -0.85
CA VAL A 75 19.00 21.40 -1.36
C VAL A 75 20.35 21.64 -2.06
N ASP A 76 21.38 20.86 -1.71
CA ASP A 76 22.75 20.96 -2.21
C ASP A 76 23.10 19.90 -3.26
N ASN A 77 22.12 19.12 -3.74
CA ASN A 77 22.32 18.11 -4.78
C ASN A 77 22.45 18.79 -6.16
N LEU A 78 23.53 18.51 -6.90
CA LEU A 78 23.78 19.07 -8.22
C LEU A 78 23.51 18.02 -9.31
N PRO A 79 22.98 18.42 -10.49
CA PRO A 79 22.73 17.50 -11.60
C PRO A 79 24.00 16.90 -12.21
N ILE A 80 25.16 17.45 -11.86
CA ILE A 80 26.49 16.99 -12.29
C ILE A 80 27.14 16.02 -11.29
N ASP A 81 26.49 15.76 -10.14
CA ASP A 81 27.05 14.86 -9.14
C ASP A 81 27.15 13.44 -9.68
N HIS A 82 28.34 12.82 -9.54
CA HIS A 82 28.62 11.50 -10.10
C HIS A 82 28.01 10.34 -9.32
N TYR A 83 27.66 10.55 -8.06
CA TYR A 83 27.17 9.53 -7.14
C TYR A 83 25.88 9.99 -6.48
N HIS A 84 24.85 9.15 -6.54
CA HIS A 84 23.56 9.42 -5.91
C HIS A 84 23.30 8.39 -4.81
N TYR A 85 23.00 8.89 -3.62
CA TYR A 85 22.67 8.07 -2.46
C TYR A 85 21.23 8.35 -2.04
N LEU A 86 20.47 7.28 -1.77
CA LEU A 86 19.18 7.38 -1.12
C LEU A 86 19.37 7.20 0.38
N ILE A 87 19.03 8.22 1.16
CA ILE A 87 19.16 8.20 2.62
C ILE A 87 17.74 8.17 3.22
N THR A 88 17.48 7.19 4.06
CA THR A 88 16.22 7.08 4.82
C THR A 88 16.49 7.27 6.30
N VAL A 89 15.91 8.30 6.89
CA VAL A 89 16.03 8.58 8.32
C VAL A 89 14.80 8.06 9.05
N HIS A 90 15.01 7.17 10.01
CA HIS A 90 13.95 6.66 10.88
C HIS A 90 14.10 7.28 12.26
N THR A 91 13.02 7.87 12.78
CA THR A 91 12.90 8.27 14.18
C THR A 91 12.22 7.16 14.99
N GLY A 92 12.14 7.32 16.32
CA GLY A 92 11.53 6.31 17.20
C GLY A 92 10.08 5.98 16.83
N VAL A 93 9.53 4.89 17.37
CA VAL A 93 8.19 4.39 16.99
C VAL A 93 7.04 5.10 17.75
N GLY A 94 7.36 5.85 18.81
CA GLY A 94 6.37 6.51 19.67
C GLY A 94 5.66 7.72 19.04
N ALA A 95 4.46 8.05 19.52
CA ALA A 95 3.84 9.32 19.20
C ALA A 95 4.77 10.48 19.61
N GLN A 96 4.95 11.47 18.75
CA GLN A 96 5.88 12.61 18.94
C GLN A 96 7.37 12.23 18.96
N SER A 97 7.76 11.06 18.46
CA SER A 97 9.17 10.68 18.27
C SER A 97 9.89 11.44 17.15
N GLY A 98 9.16 12.28 16.41
CA GLY A 98 9.73 13.14 15.37
C GLY A 98 10.75 14.12 15.94
N THR A 99 11.55 14.70 15.04
CA THR A 99 12.60 15.64 15.40
C THR A 99 12.40 16.96 14.65
N THR A 100 12.55 18.07 15.36
CA THR A 100 12.56 19.43 14.79
C THR A 100 13.99 19.96 14.62
N SER A 101 15.00 19.16 14.94
CA SER A 101 16.40 19.54 14.82
C SER A 101 16.83 19.61 13.36
N ASN A 102 17.76 20.52 13.07
CA ASN A 102 18.45 20.56 11.79
C ASN A 102 19.47 19.42 11.74
N ILE A 103 19.18 18.39 10.93
CA ILE A 103 20.06 17.22 10.78
C ILE A 103 20.98 17.41 9.58
N ASN A 104 22.27 17.19 9.82
CA ASN A 104 23.30 17.17 8.78
C ASN A 104 24.02 15.83 8.79
N LEU A 105 24.55 15.41 7.65
CA LEU A 105 25.28 14.16 7.44
C LEU A 105 26.62 14.45 6.75
N ILE A 106 27.65 13.68 7.09
CA ILE A 106 28.92 13.62 6.35
C ILE A 106 29.16 12.16 6.02
N ILE A 107 29.40 11.85 4.75
CA ILE A 107 29.74 10.51 4.27
C ILE A 107 31.24 10.50 3.98
N SER A 108 32.01 9.72 4.72
CA SER A 108 33.45 9.57 4.54
C SER A 108 33.77 8.24 3.86
N GLY A 109 34.55 8.29 2.78
CA GLY A 109 35.10 7.13 2.08
C GLY A 109 36.62 7.07 2.21
N GLU A 110 37.23 6.08 1.54
CA GLU A 110 38.68 5.87 1.58
C GLU A 110 39.48 7.03 0.95
N SER A 111 38.97 7.61 -0.13
CA SER A 111 39.69 8.65 -0.88
C SER A 111 39.25 10.09 -0.55
N ALA A 112 38.02 10.28 -0.04
CA ALA A 112 37.44 11.61 0.21
C ALA A 112 36.18 11.53 1.09
N ASP A 113 35.66 12.69 1.49
CA ASP A 113 34.34 12.82 2.12
C ASP A 113 33.36 13.63 1.25
N SER A 114 32.08 13.56 1.60
CA SER A 114 31.01 14.28 0.91
C SER A 114 30.90 15.76 1.30
N GLY A 115 31.69 16.24 2.28
CA GLY A 115 31.38 17.46 3.03
C GLY A 115 30.07 17.36 3.81
N VAL A 116 29.63 18.49 4.38
CA VAL A 116 28.39 18.61 5.18
C VAL A 116 27.17 18.65 4.26
N ARG A 117 26.34 17.61 4.33
CA ARG A 117 25.07 17.48 3.61
C ARG A 117 23.90 17.78 4.52
N LYS A 118 23.05 18.75 4.15
CA LYS A 118 21.88 19.12 4.95
C LYS A 118 20.69 18.25 4.56
N LEU A 119 20.10 17.52 5.50
CA LEU A 119 18.95 16.64 5.22
C LEU A 119 17.64 17.44 5.18
N THR A 120 17.57 18.40 4.25
CA THR A 120 16.41 19.27 4.02
C THR A 120 16.16 19.43 2.52
N ASP A 121 14.89 19.49 2.14
CA ASP A 121 14.45 19.76 0.76
C ASP A 121 14.29 21.27 0.49
N GLY A 122 14.66 22.12 1.46
CA GLY A 122 14.58 23.57 1.37
C GLY A 122 13.16 24.14 1.34
N LYS A 123 12.13 23.29 1.46
CA LYS A 123 10.73 23.71 1.60
C LYS A 123 10.43 23.88 3.07
N ILE A 124 9.70 24.94 3.40
CA ILE A 124 9.21 25.15 4.76
C ILE A 124 8.18 24.04 5.03
N GLN A 125 8.48 23.15 5.99
CA GLN A 125 7.55 22.11 6.46
C GLN A 125 6.43 22.70 7.31
#